data_AF-A0A6A6TUC4-F1
#
_entry.id   AF-A0A6A6TUC4-F1
#
_cell.length_a   1.000
_cell.length_b   1.000
_cell.length_c   1.000
_cell.angle_alpha   90.00
_cell.angle_beta   90.00
_cell.angle_gamma   90.00
#
_symmetry.space_group_name_H-M   'P 1'
#
loop_
_entity.id
_entity.type
_entity.pdbx_description
1 polymer ?
#
loop_
_entity_poly.entity_id
_entity_poly.type
_entity_poly.pdbx_seq_one_letter_code
_entity_poly.pdbx_strand_id
1 'polypeptide(L)'
;MIQPGLERIGLLLKDVHFPWKAIHVAGTNGKGSICHYAHAILSRRLIRCGRFTSPHLIDRWDCIHIGNEPVRESAFKKVESHFLALNERENIQASEFEILTATAFQLFNDHKVEIGVVEVGMGGRLDATNILNNQIVSVISKIAYDHQGFLGHTLEEIARHKAGILRPNVPYIVSPGNEWNVKQVIDEVATEVGAGPRRSEKTLDLRTFLFQSQAWHKAVGHLPPPLQDNAGLAMLAVREVLGGEDVHPKKLEKLAKAIKKQFPGRLDTLKVPAVFGPYGPKVLVDGAHNEDAAKVLDHVVTHTIRKKVRETHDGRIGSPQDCWPITWVIAMSEGKSPLNVLRRLLLSDDRVVVTTFGPVDGMPWVKPMDPHKILEAVKSVQPDIVAMVMPEPGALRALCAAKYLTPRHEKIVVTGSLYLVGDFYREVRSWEEVKSFTNMALIDKQERTRVNTFLTQELDGSGSGTPILDSADQDAIIVEERERRKLEQEIQALNEQLRKLDEESAQLNVNYSTGIASAETNSLNEQLQGFDEAKQEEAQQHEMAHPQEQSVKLRKQLKWYATEDGQRVQSPTFRILKHLSSGDSSAHSPNQHFQPSRASVVRVEGTESE
;
A
#
# COMPACT_ATOMS: atom_id res chain seq x y z
N MET A 1 12.19 -5.74 15.62
CA MET A 1 11.79 -7.11 15.20
C MET A 1 10.34 -7.30 15.64
N ILE A 2 9.42 -7.70 14.76
CA ILE A 2 8.02 -7.93 15.14
C ILE A 2 7.97 -9.17 16.03
N GLN A 3 7.45 -9.04 17.24
CA GLN A 3 7.26 -10.16 18.17
C GLN A 3 5.79 -10.60 18.11
N PRO A 4 5.46 -11.80 17.59
CA PRO A 4 4.09 -12.30 17.57
C PRO A 4 3.49 -12.37 18.99
N GLY A 5 2.22 -12.03 19.14
CA GLY A 5 1.53 -12.00 20.43
C GLY A 5 0.21 -11.23 20.35
N LEU A 6 -0.70 -11.46 21.31
CA LEU A 6 -1.98 -10.75 21.41
C LEU A 6 -2.01 -9.77 22.59
N GLU A 7 -0.95 -9.75 23.40
CA GLU A 7 -0.88 -8.99 24.64
C GLU A 7 -0.91 -7.48 24.37
N ARG A 8 -0.13 -7.01 23.38
CA ARG A 8 -0.03 -5.58 23.05
C ARG A 8 -1.33 -5.03 22.47
N ILE A 9 -1.94 -5.75 21.52
CA ILE A 9 -3.26 -5.37 21.00
C ILE A 9 -4.34 -5.43 22.09
N GLY A 10 -4.24 -6.39 23.02
CA GLY A 10 -5.10 -6.46 24.20
C GLY A 10 -4.96 -5.25 25.12
N LEU A 11 -3.74 -4.72 25.30
CA LEU A 11 -3.49 -3.50 26.06
C LEU A 11 -4.05 -2.25 25.35
N LEU A 12 -3.90 -2.15 24.03
CA LEU A 12 -4.49 -1.05 23.24
C LEU A 12 -6.01 -1.03 23.32
N LEU A 13 -6.64 -2.21 23.36
CA LEU A 13 -8.09 -2.38 23.29
C LEU A 13 -8.73 -2.75 24.64
N LYS A 14 -8.02 -2.56 25.76
CA LYS A 14 -8.42 -3.04 27.09
C LYS A 14 -9.85 -2.63 27.48
N ASP A 15 -10.26 -1.41 27.13
CA ASP A 15 -11.58 -0.84 27.45
C ASP A 15 -12.47 -0.68 26.21
N VAL A 16 -12.12 -1.33 25.10
CA VAL A 16 -12.88 -1.28 23.84
C VAL A 16 -13.76 -2.51 23.72
N HIS A 17 -15.07 -2.29 23.69
CA HIS A 17 -16.05 -3.33 23.41
C HIS A 17 -16.34 -3.40 21.91
N PHE A 18 -16.64 -4.60 21.38
CA PHE A 18 -17.02 -4.81 19.98
C PHE A 18 -18.51 -5.16 19.89
N PRO A 19 -19.43 -4.17 19.82
CA PRO A 19 -20.88 -4.42 19.75
C PRO A 19 -21.32 -5.02 18.40
N TRP A 20 -20.47 -4.93 17.38
CA TRP A 20 -20.66 -5.55 16.08
C TRP A 20 -20.32 -7.04 16.10
N LYS A 21 -20.60 -7.73 14.99
CA LYS A 21 -20.20 -9.13 14.78
C LYS A 21 -19.23 -9.26 13.61
N ALA A 22 -18.37 -10.27 13.62
CA ALA A 22 -17.29 -10.38 12.64
C ALA A 22 -17.47 -11.54 11.64
N ILE A 23 -17.23 -11.27 10.36
CA ILE A 23 -16.73 -12.26 9.39
C ILE A 23 -15.21 -12.15 9.43
N HIS A 24 -14.52 -13.19 9.91
CA HIS A 24 -13.07 -13.16 10.08
C HIS A 24 -12.38 -14.06 9.05
N VAL A 25 -11.50 -13.48 8.23
CA VAL A 25 -10.97 -14.13 7.02
C VAL A 25 -9.44 -14.29 7.11
N ALA A 26 -8.98 -15.53 7.20
CA ALA A 26 -7.57 -15.91 7.12
C ALA A 26 -7.26 -16.65 5.82
N GLY A 27 -5.97 -16.82 5.51
CA GLY A 27 -5.51 -17.51 4.31
C GLY A 27 -4.23 -16.90 3.73
N THR A 28 -3.69 -17.49 2.67
CA THR A 28 -2.56 -16.93 1.93
C THR A 28 -3.08 -16.01 0.83
N ASN A 29 -3.85 -16.55 -0.12
CA ASN A 29 -4.39 -15.82 -1.25
C ASN A 29 -5.92 -15.70 -1.18
N GLY A 30 -6.47 -14.62 -1.74
CA GLY A 30 -7.92 -14.42 -1.88
C GLY A 30 -8.63 -13.76 -0.69
N LYS A 31 -7.97 -13.55 0.45
CA LYS A 31 -8.52 -12.89 1.65
C LYS A 31 -9.19 -11.55 1.33
N GLY A 32 -8.44 -10.58 0.82
CA GLY A 32 -8.98 -9.27 0.42
C GLY A 32 -10.13 -9.35 -0.59
N SER A 33 -10.11 -10.29 -1.55
CA SER A 33 -11.21 -10.49 -2.50
C SER A 33 -12.47 -11.02 -1.83
N ILE A 34 -12.34 -12.01 -0.93
CA ILE A 34 -13.46 -12.52 -0.13
C ILE A 34 -14.06 -11.39 0.71
N CYS A 35 -13.21 -10.61 1.38
CA CYS A 35 -13.65 -9.46 2.18
C CYS A 35 -14.38 -8.42 1.32
N HIS A 36 -13.85 -8.13 0.12
CA HIS A 36 -14.48 -7.20 -0.82
C HIS A 36 -15.86 -7.68 -1.27
N TYR A 37 -15.98 -8.96 -1.67
CA TYR A 37 -17.25 -9.53 -2.10
C TYR A 37 -18.27 -9.60 -0.96
N ALA A 38 -17.88 -10.07 0.23
CA ALA A 38 -18.77 -10.16 1.38
C ALA A 38 -19.31 -8.77 1.77
N HIS A 39 -18.42 -7.79 1.82
CA HIS A 39 -18.77 -6.39 2.09
C HIS A 39 -19.72 -5.81 1.02
N ALA A 40 -19.47 -6.05 -0.26
CA ALA A 40 -20.35 -5.59 -1.34
C ALA A 40 -21.75 -6.22 -1.26
N ILE A 41 -21.83 -7.51 -0.94
CA ILE A 41 -23.08 -8.26 -0.76
C ILE A 41 -23.86 -7.70 0.44
N LEU A 42 -23.20 -7.48 1.58
CA LEU A 42 -23.82 -6.93 2.80
C LEU A 42 -24.32 -5.49 2.61
N SER A 43 -23.55 -4.66 1.91
CA SER A 43 -23.87 -3.24 1.65
C SER A 43 -25.21 -3.07 0.91
N ARG A 44 -25.66 -4.08 0.16
CA ARG A 44 -26.98 -4.04 -0.53
C ARG A 44 -28.17 -4.27 0.39
N ARG A 45 -27.98 -4.79 1.61
CA ARG A 45 -29.05 -5.16 2.55
C ARG A 45 -29.41 -4.05 3.55
N LEU A 46 -28.85 -2.84 3.39
CA LEU A 46 -28.96 -1.75 4.37
C LEU A 46 -28.41 -2.13 5.76
N ILE A 47 -27.57 -3.18 5.85
CA ILE A 47 -26.82 -3.52 7.04
C ILE A 47 -25.64 -2.55 7.11
N ARG A 48 -25.42 -1.91 8.26
CA ARG A 48 -24.21 -1.10 8.46
C ARG A 48 -23.02 -2.03 8.56
N CYS A 49 -22.28 -2.19 7.47
CA CYS A 49 -21.07 -3.00 7.45
C CYS A 49 -19.81 -2.13 7.36
N GLY A 50 -18.75 -2.67 7.95
CA GLY A 50 -17.38 -2.17 7.80
C GLY A 50 -16.50 -3.27 7.22
N ARG A 51 -15.45 -2.88 6.50
CA ARG A 51 -14.43 -3.81 5.99
C ARG A 51 -13.05 -3.32 6.40
N PHE A 52 -12.24 -4.23 6.92
CA PHE A 52 -10.83 -4.01 7.22
C PHE A 52 -9.99 -5.02 6.45
N THR A 53 -9.14 -4.52 5.56
CA THR A 53 -8.23 -5.30 4.71
C THR A 53 -6.78 -4.88 4.89
N SER A 54 -5.82 -5.73 4.56
CA SER A 54 -4.41 -5.36 4.59
C SER A 54 -3.56 -6.10 3.53
N PRO A 55 -2.46 -5.51 3.04
CA PRO A 55 -2.04 -4.12 3.25
C PRO A 55 -3.01 -3.12 2.59
N HIS A 56 -2.83 -1.83 2.86
CA HIS A 56 -3.47 -0.76 2.07
C HIS A 56 -2.93 -0.76 0.64
N LEU A 57 -3.68 -0.21 -0.32
CA LEU A 57 -3.26 -0.18 -1.72
C LEU A 57 -2.66 1.18 -2.10
N ILE A 58 -3.48 2.23 -1.98
CA ILE A 58 -3.21 3.60 -2.40
C ILE A 58 -2.85 4.44 -1.17
N ASP A 59 -3.73 4.49 -0.17
CA ASP A 59 -3.56 5.30 1.04
C ASP A 59 -3.85 4.47 2.29
N ARG A 60 -3.21 4.75 3.43
CA ARG A 60 -3.38 3.95 4.66
C ARG A 60 -4.84 3.78 5.10
N TRP A 61 -5.69 4.77 4.86
CA TRP A 61 -7.11 4.70 5.23
C TRP A 61 -7.97 3.90 4.25
N ASP A 62 -7.48 3.57 3.04
CA ASP A 62 -8.23 2.74 2.08
C ASP A 62 -8.39 1.28 2.53
N CYS A 63 -7.63 0.90 3.55
CA CYS A 63 -7.69 -0.41 4.14
C CYS A 63 -8.94 -0.57 5.02
N ILE A 64 -9.59 0.53 5.42
CA ILE A 64 -10.81 0.55 6.23
C ILE A 64 -11.94 1.21 5.43
N HIS A 65 -13.03 0.48 5.25
CA HIS A 65 -14.24 0.98 4.59
C HIS A 65 -15.42 0.93 5.55
N ILE A 66 -16.32 1.90 5.42
CA ILE A 66 -17.63 1.93 6.08
C ILE A 66 -18.67 2.19 4.99
N GLY A 67 -19.67 1.33 4.87
CA GLY A 67 -20.60 1.41 3.73
C GLY A 67 -19.88 1.14 2.41
N ASN A 68 -19.97 2.00 1.39
CA ASN A 68 -19.33 1.73 0.10
C ASN A 68 -18.01 2.49 -0.13
N GLU A 69 -17.51 3.23 0.87
CA GLU A 69 -16.38 4.15 0.71
C GLU A 69 -15.29 3.91 1.76
N PRO A 70 -14.03 4.21 1.43
CA PRO A 70 -12.97 4.36 2.42
C PRO A 70 -13.35 5.36 3.52
N VAL A 71 -12.84 5.16 4.73
CA VAL A 71 -12.96 6.19 5.78
C VAL A 71 -12.20 7.45 5.37
N ARG A 72 -12.70 8.61 5.82
CA ARG A 72 -12.02 9.90 5.57
C ARG A 72 -10.67 9.91 6.29
N GLU A 73 -9.64 10.42 5.62
CA GLU A 73 -8.30 10.60 6.17
C GLU A 73 -8.32 11.29 7.55
N SER A 74 -9.11 12.35 7.71
CA SER A 74 -9.19 13.09 8.98
C SER A 74 -9.74 12.24 10.13
N ALA A 75 -10.73 11.38 9.85
CA ALA A 75 -11.30 10.47 10.84
C ALA A 75 -10.29 9.38 11.21
N PHE A 76 -9.62 8.81 10.20
CA PHE A 76 -8.55 7.84 10.38
C PHE A 76 -7.42 8.40 11.25
N LYS A 77 -6.82 9.53 10.85
CA LYS A 77 -5.70 10.15 11.57
C LYS A 77 -6.05 10.53 13.00
N LYS A 78 -7.29 10.99 13.24
CA LYS A 78 -7.76 11.31 14.59
C LYS A 78 -7.73 10.08 15.51
N VAL A 79 -8.28 8.96 15.04
CA VAL A 79 -8.35 7.71 15.82
C VAL A 79 -6.96 7.08 15.94
N GLU A 80 -6.17 7.09 14.87
CA GLU A 80 -4.80 6.60 14.89
C GLU A 80 -3.92 7.37 15.89
N SER A 81 -3.99 8.71 15.87
CA SER A 81 -3.23 9.56 16.80
C SER A 81 -3.55 9.24 18.26
N HIS A 82 -4.80 8.85 18.55
CA HIS A 82 -5.19 8.41 19.89
C HIS A 82 -4.45 7.13 20.30
N PHE A 83 -4.40 6.12 19.44
CA PHE A 83 -3.70 4.87 19.74
C PHE A 83 -2.17 5.01 19.74
N LEU A 84 -1.61 5.88 18.90
CA LEU A 84 -0.17 6.21 18.95
C LEU A 84 0.19 6.86 20.30
N ALA A 85 -0.58 7.86 20.73
CA ALA A 85 -0.35 8.51 22.02
C ALA A 85 -0.55 7.54 23.20
N LEU A 86 -1.52 6.62 23.11
CA LEU A 86 -1.71 5.56 24.11
C LEU A 86 -0.51 4.61 24.14
N ASN A 87 -0.03 4.18 22.98
CA ASN A 87 1.12 3.29 22.85
C ASN A 87 2.39 3.88 23.46
N GLU A 88 2.62 5.18 23.24
CA GLU A 88 3.75 5.92 23.84
C GLU A 88 3.59 6.08 25.35
N ARG A 89 2.41 6.56 25.81
CA ARG A 89 2.15 6.84 27.23
C ARG A 89 2.28 5.58 28.11
N GLU A 90 1.77 4.46 27.62
CA GLU A 90 1.76 3.19 28.36
C GLU A 90 2.96 2.29 28.01
N ASN A 91 3.87 2.75 27.13
CA ASN A 91 5.03 2.01 26.63
C ASN A 91 4.68 0.58 26.17
N ILE A 92 3.60 0.44 25.39
CA ILE A 92 3.09 -0.86 24.93
C ILE A 92 4.00 -1.48 23.86
N GLN A 93 4.74 -0.64 23.12
CA GLN A 93 5.59 -1.05 22.00
C GLN A 93 4.81 -1.82 20.91
N ALA A 94 3.56 -1.42 20.68
CA ALA A 94 2.71 -1.98 19.64
C ALA A 94 3.31 -1.73 18.25
N SER A 95 3.17 -2.73 17.39
CA SER A 95 3.49 -2.65 15.98
C SER A 95 2.47 -1.77 15.24
N GLU A 96 2.88 -1.24 14.09
CA GLU A 96 2.00 -0.50 13.17
C GLU A 96 0.71 -1.26 12.82
N PHE A 97 0.79 -2.58 12.66
CA PHE A 97 -0.40 -3.38 12.36
C PHE A 97 -1.35 -3.51 13.55
N GLU A 98 -0.84 -3.55 14.78
CA GLU A 98 -1.66 -3.53 16.00
C GLU A 98 -2.35 -2.17 16.16
N ILE A 99 -1.64 -1.06 15.92
CA ILE A 99 -2.21 0.30 15.92
C ILE A 99 -3.30 0.44 14.84
N LEU A 100 -3.03 -0.06 13.64
CA LEU A 100 -3.98 -0.04 12.53
C LEU A 100 -5.23 -0.87 12.84
N THR A 101 -5.06 -2.04 13.45
CA THR A 101 -6.17 -2.91 13.88
C THR A 101 -7.04 -2.22 14.94
N ALA A 102 -6.41 -1.61 15.95
CA ALA A 102 -7.13 -0.86 16.97
C ALA A 102 -7.89 0.33 16.37
N THR A 103 -7.26 1.03 15.42
CA THR A 103 -7.86 2.13 14.67
C THR A 103 -9.09 1.69 13.88
N ALA A 104 -9.00 0.56 13.16
CA ALA A 104 -10.11 0.00 12.40
C ALA A 104 -11.30 -0.36 13.31
N PHE A 105 -11.03 -1.03 14.43
CA PHE A 105 -12.09 -1.47 15.35
C PHE A 105 -12.76 -0.31 16.06
N GLN A 106 -12.01 0.72 16.45
CA GLN A 106 -12.60 1.94 17.00
C GLN A 106 -13.44 2.68 15.95
N LEU A 107 -13.00 2.78 14.69
CA LEU A 107 -13.81 3.37 13.62
C LEU A 107 -15.09 2.58 13.37
N PHE A 108 -15.07 1.24 13.47
CA PHE A 108 -16.29 0.43 13.38
C PHE A 108 -17.27 0.76 14.50
N ASN A 109 -16.78 0.98 15.72
CA ASN A 109 -17.59 1.40 16.87
C ASN A 109 -18.19 2.79 16.65
N ASP A 110 -17.36 3.77 16.28
CA ASP A 110 -17.77 5.15 16.05
C ASP A 110 -18.90 5.25 14.99
N HIS A 111 -18.83 4.41 13.96
CA HIS A 111 -19.81 4.36 12.87
C HIS A 111 -20.96 3.39 13.13
N LYS A 112 -21.04 2.78 14.31
CA LYS A 112 -22.09 1.83 14.70
C LYS A 112 -22.26 0.71 13.66
N VAL A 113 -21.13 0.18 13.19
CA VAL A 113 -21.10 -1.02 12.35
C VAL A 113 -21.88 -2.12 13.08
N GLU A 114 -22.62 -2.91 12.32
CA GLU A 114 -23.31 -4.11 12.79
C GLU A 114 -22.47 -5.35 12.42
N ILE A 115 -21.89 -5.36 11.22
CA ILE A 115 -21.07 -6.47 10.71
C ILE A 115 -19.71 -5.96 10.21
N GLY A 116 -18.64 -6.37 10.87
CA GLY A 116 -17.26 -6.15 10.43
C GLY A 116 -16.76 -7.31 9.57
N VAL A 117 -16.24 -7.02 8.38
CA VAL A 117 -15.56 -8.00 7.53
C VAL A 117 -14.06 -7.77 7.67
N VAL A 118 -13.38 -8.66 8.38
CA VAL A 118 -12.01 -8.44 8.88
C VAL A 118 -11.06 -9.45 8.26
N GLU A 119 -10.08 -8.96 7.51
CA GLU A 119 -8.96 -9.73 6.99
C GLU A 119 -7.83 -9.82 8.02
N VAL A 120 -7.31 -11.03 8.23
CA VAL A 120 -6.07 -11.28 8.96
C VAL A 120 -4.88 -10.71 8.21
N GLY A 121 -3.98 -10.02 8.90
CA GLY A 121 -2.75 -9.48 8.32
C GLY A 121 -1.75 -10.57 7.93
N MET A 122 -1.20 -11.27 8.93
CA MET A 122 -0.25 -12.37 8.72
C MET A 122 -0.55 -13.55 9.65
N GLY A 123 -0.55 -14.75 9.07
CA GLY A 123 -0.80 -15.95 9.85
C GLY A 123 -2.27 -16.07 10.25
N GLY A 124 -2.59 -15.88 11.54
CA GLY A 124 -3.92 -16.11 12.11
C GLY A 124 -3.89 -16.18 13.64
N ARG A 125 -3.32 -17.25 14.20
CA ARG A 125 -3.29 -17.52 15.66
C ARG A 125 -2.82 -16.33 16.50
N LEU A 126 -1.74 -15.67 16.08
CA LEU A 126 -1.12 -14.55 16.79
C LEU A 126 -1.24 -13.23 16.01
N ASP A 127 -2.19 -13.16 15.07
CA ASP A 127 -2.48 -11.92 14.34
C ASP A 127 -3.29 -10.97 15.22
N ALA A 128 -3.05 -9.66 15.11
CA ALA A 128 -3.73 -8.66 15.93
C ALA A 128 -5.28 -8.73 15.79
N THR A 129 -5.80 -9.11 14.62
CA THR A 129 -7.25 -9.25 14.42
C THR A 129 -7.83 -10.45 15.18
N ASN A 130 -6.99 -11.38 15.63
CA ASN A 130 -7.41 -12.54 16.41
C ASN A 130 -7.74 -12.22 17.87
N ILE A 131 -7.69 -10.94 18.28
CA ILE A 131 -8.32 -10.46 19.52
C ILE A 131 -9.86 -10.55 19.47
N LEU A 132 -10.43 -10.70 18.27
CA LEU A 132 -11.87 -10.86 18.09
C LEU A 132 -12.40 -12.12 18.77
N ASN A 133 -13.54 -11.96 19.44
CA ASN A 133 -14.31 -13.02 20.11
C ASN A 133 -15.80 -12.97 19.75
N ASN A 134 -16.19 -12.07 18.84
CA ASN A 134 -17.55 -11.77 18.39
C ASN A 134 -17.83 -12.27 16.97
N GLN A 135 -17.12 -13.32 16.54
CA GLN A 135 -17.22 -13.88 15.18
C GLN A 135 -18.57 -14.58 14.97
N ILE A 136 -19.21 -14.30 13.83
CA ILE A 136 -20.34 -15.11 13.32
C ILE A 136 -19.81 -16.29 12.51
N VAL A 137 -18.72 -16.08 11.76
CA VAL A 137 -18.13 -17.12 10.90
C VAL A 137 -16.66 -16.83 10.68
N SER A 138 -15.86 -17.90 10.64
CA SER A 138 -14.45 -17.84 10.26
C SER A 138 -14.24 -18.43 8.86
N VAL A 139 -13.48 -17.75 8.02
CA VAL A 139 -13.22 -18.17 6.63
C VAL A 139 -11.73 -18.41 6.44
N ILE A 140 -11.37 -19.59 5.98
CA ILE A 140 -10.00 -19.95 5.59
C ILE A 140 -9.94 -20.04 4.06
N SER A 141 -9.32 -19.04 3.42
CA SER A 141 -9.13 -18.99 1.97
C SER A 141 -8.02 -19.95 1.50
N LYS A 142 -7.53 -19.80 0.25
CA LYS A 142 -6.44 -20.65 -0.27
C LYS A 142 -5.18 -20.50 0.59
N ILE A 143 -4.64 -21.64 1.03
CA ILE A 143 -3.35 -21.78 1.70
C ILE A 143 -2.29 -22.06 0.65
N ALA A 144 -1.21 -21.32 0.71
CA ALA A 144 -0.04 -21.48 -0.15
C ALA A 144 1.20 -21.02 0.61
N TYR A 145 2.38 -21.37 0.10
CA TYR A 145 3.65 -20.94 0.66
C TYR A 145 3.77 -19.42 0.62
N ASP A 146 3.82 -18.81 1.80
CA ASP A 146 4.12 -17.41 1.99
C ASP A 146 4.58 -17.17 3.43
N HIS A 147 5.43 -16.16 3.65
CA HIS A 147 5.96 -15.80 4.97
C HIS A 147 6.58 -16.98 5.74
N GLN A 148 7.29 -17.88 5.05
CA GLN A 148 7.79 -19.13 5.62
C GLN A 148 8.70 -18.94 6.84
N GLY A 149 9.44 -17.82 6.91
CA GLY A 149 10.26 -17.48 8.07
C GLY A 149 9.48 -17.24 9.37
N PHE A 150 8.16 -17.00 9.29
CA PHE A 150 7.28 -16.81 10.45
C PHE A 150 6.25 -17.94 10.63
N LEU A 151 5.76 -18.51 9.53
CA LEU A 151 4.61 -19.42 9.55
C LEU A 151 4.97 -20.90 9.44
N GLY A 152 6.23 -21.22 9.15
CA GLY A 152 6.70 -22.57 8.90
C GLY A 152 7.01 -22.83 7.43
N HIS A 153 7.61 -23.98 7.16
CA HIS A 153 8.12 -24.36 5.84
C HIS A 153 7.20 -25.32 5.08
N THR A 154 6.15 -25.83 5.74
CA THR A 154 5.15 -26.75 5.15
C THR A 154 3.76 -26.10 5.03
N LEU A 155 2.91 -26.63 4.16
CA LEU A 155 1.53 -26.13 4.02
C LEU A 155 0.70 -26.41 5.29
N GLU A 156 0.99 -27.50 5.99
CA GLU A 156 0.37 -27.94 7.23
C GLU A 156 0.65 -26.97 8.38
N GLU A 157 1.91 -26.55 8.55
CA GLU A 157 2.28 -25.53 9.56
C GLU A 157 1.57 -24.20 9.28
N ILE A 158 1.59 -23.76 8.02
CA ILE A 158 0.92 -22.54 7.57
C ILE A 158 -0.60 -22.64 7.81
N ALA A 159 -1.20 -23.79 7.51
CA ALA A 159 -2.61 -24.07 7.72
C ALA A 159 -2.98 -24.04 9.21
N ARG A 160 -2.20 -24.68 10.07
CA ARG A 160 -2.42 -24.69 11.53
C ARG A 160 -2.35 -23.28 12.11
N HIS A 161 -1.41 -22.46 11.66
CA HIS A 161 -1.33 -21.06 12.09
C HIS A 161 -2.55 -20.24 11.64
N LYS A 162 -3.03 -20.46 10.41
CA LYS A 162 -4.21 -19.77 9.85
C LYS A 162 -5.51 -20.23 10.48
N ALA A 163 -5.64 -21.52 10.79
CA ALA A 163 -6.79 -22.09 11.50
C ALA A 163 -6.87 -21.61 12.97
N GLY A 164 -5.84 -20.94 13.50
CA GLY A 164 -5.90 -20.32 14.82
C GLY A 164 -6.94 -19.20 14.99
N ILE A 165 -7.61 -18.78 13.91
CA ILE A 165 -8.76 -17.85 14.00
C ILE A 165 -10.08 -18.53 14.33
N LEU A 166 -10.15 -19.86 14.25
CA LEU A 166 -11.37 -20.60 14.58
C LEU A 166 -11.77 -20.37 16.04
N ARG A 167 -13.06 -20.54 16.32
CA ARG A 167 -13.64 -20.31 17.66
C ARG A 167 -14.62 -21.40 18.05
N PRO A 168 -14.75 -21.70 19.35
CA PRO A 168 -15.73 -22.64 19.85
C PRO A 168 -17.14 -22.28 19.38
N ASN A 169 -17.90 -23.27 18.91
CA ASN A 169 -19.29 -23.14 18.44
C ASN A 169 -19.54 -22.16 17.28
N VAL A 170 -18.48 -21.58 16.68
CA VAL A 170 -18.60 -20.67 15.53
C VAL A 170 -18.40 -21.47 14.24
N PRO A 171 -19.32 -21.38 13.25
CA PRO A 171 -19.17 -22.08 11.99
C PRO A 171 -17.94 -21.59 11.22
N TYR A 172 -17.41 -22.46 10.37
CA TYR A 172 -16.23 -22.15 9.56
C TYR A 172 -16.38 -22.58 8.11
N ILE A 173 -15.72 -21.84 7.22
CA ILE A 173 -15.71 -22.07 5.78
C ILE A 173 -14.26 -22.29 5.35
N VAL A 174 -14.00 -23.28 4.50
CA VAL A 174 -12.66 -23.58 3.98
C VAL A 174 -12.70 -23.61 2.46
N SER A 175 -11.76 -22.91 1.82
CA SER A 175 -11.64 -22.88 0.35
C SER A 175 -11.64 -24.29 -0.25
N PRO A 176 -12.49 -24.56 -1.26
CA PRO A 176 -12.50 -25.84 -1.95
C PRO A 176 -11.19 -26.11 -2.70
N GLY A 177 -10.43 -25.07 -3.06
CA GLY A 177 -9.14 -25.15 -3.75
C GLY A 177 -7.95 -25.57 -2.87
N ASN A 178 -8.15 -25.78 -1.56
CA ASN A 178 -7.11 -26.32 -0.68
C ASN A 178 -6.88 -27.82 -0.91
N GLU A 179 -5.63 -28.24 -0.74
CA GLU A 179 -5.18 -29.63 -0.77
C GLU A 179 -5.80 -30.43 0.39
N TRP A 180 -5.80 -31.77 0.28
CA TRP A 180 -6.47 -32.63 1.26
C TRP A 180 -5.79 -32.55 2.64
N ASN A 181 -4.45 -32.54 2.68
CA ASN A 181 -3.65 -32.40 3.90
C ASN A 181 -3.89 -31.06 4.59
N VAL A 182 -4.00 -29.97 3.83
CA VAL A 182 -4.36 -28.65 4.35
C VAL A 182 -5.76 -28.67 4.97
N LYS A 183 -6.75 -29.25 4.28
CA LYS A 183 -8.12 -29.35 4.79
C LYS A 183 -8.17 -30.19 6.07
N GLN A 184 -7.44 -31.31 6.11
CA GLN A 184 -7.36 -32.17 7.28
C GLN A 184 -6.82 -31.41 8.49
N VAL A 185 -5.71 -30.69 8.36
CA VAL A 185 -5.15 -29.90 9.47
C VAL A 185 -6.13 -28.85 9.98
N ILE A 186 -6.87 -28.19 9.08
CA ILE A 186 -7.90 -27.22 9.48
C ILE A 186 -9.03 -27.90 10.25
N ASP A 187 -9.48 -29.08 9.81
CA ASP A 187 -10.55 -29.84 10.47
C ASP A 187 -10.08 -30.43 11.83
N GLU A 188 -8.81 -30.80 11.96
CA GLU A 188 -8.18 -31.17 13.24
C GLU A 188 -8.21 -30.00 14.23
N VAL A 189 -7.75 -28.81 13.81
CA VAL A 189 -7.80 -27.60 14.66
C VAL A 189 -9.25 -27.21 14.99
N ALA A 190 -10.18 -27.36 14.05
CA ALA A 190 -11.60 -27.15 14.29
C ALA A 190 -12.13 -28.08 15.40
N THR A 191 -11.70 -29.35 15.40
CA THR A 191 -12.04 -30.33 16.43
C THR A 191 -11.41 -29.97 17.77
N GLU A 192 -10.12 -29.63 17.80
CA GLU A 192 -9.37 -29.23 19.01
C GLU A 192 -10.03 -28.02 19.71
N VAL A 193 -10.53 -27.06 18.95
CA VAL A 193 -11.16 -25.83 19.45
C VAL A 193 -12.66 -26.01 19.75
N GLY A 194 -13.28 -27.11 19.29
CA GLY A 194 -14.73 -27.30 19.37
C GLY A 194 -15.50 -26.32 18.48
N ALA A 195 -15.00 -26.05 17.27
CA ALA A 195 -15.62 -25.15 16.32
C ALA A 195 -17.02 -25.62 15.88
N GLY A 196 -17.83 -24.68 15.40
CA GLY A 196 -19.14 -24.98 14.84
C GLY A 196 -19.05 -25.74 13.51
N PRO A 197 -20.19 -26.03 12.86
CA PRO A 197 -20.23 -26.84 11.65
C PRO A 197 -19.44 -26.20 10.49
N ARG A 198 -18.76 -27.05 9.72
CA ARG A 198 -18.14 -26.65 8.46
C ARG A 198 -19.20 -26.35 7.42
N ARG A 199 -19.16 -25.16 6.84
CA ARG A 199 -20.00 -24.73 5.71
C ARG A 199 -19.31 -24.99 4.38
N SER A 200 -20.09 -25.41 3.38
CA SER A 200 -19.58 -25.80 2.07
C SER A 200 -20.59 -25.48 0.98
N GLU A 201 -20.08 -25.14 -0.21
CA GLU A 201 -20.89 -24.88 -1.40
C GLU A 201 -21.57 -26.14 -1.95
N LYS A 202 -21.11 -27.32 -1.49
CA LYS A 202 -21.57 -28.63 -1.95
C LYS A 202 -22.87 -29.10 -1.32
N THR A 203 -23.48 -28.34 -0.40
CA THR A 203 -24.81 -28.71 0.11
C THR A 203 -25.80 -28.73 -1.06
N LEU A 204 -26.67 -29.74 -1.10
CA LEU A 204 -27.52 -30.02 -2.26
C LEU A 204 -28.41 -28.81 -2.63
N ASP A 205 -28.90 -28.09 -1.61
CA ASP A 205 -29.68 -26.87 -1.76
C ASP A 205 -28.90 -25.75 -2.47
N LEU A 206 -27.69 -25.46 -2.02
CA LEU A 206 -26.88 -24.39 -2.60
C LEU A 206 -26.38 -24.73 -3.99
N ARG A 207 -25.92 -25.98 -4.19
CA ARG A 207 -25.43 -26.44 -5.48
C ARG A 207 -26.51 -26.35 -6.55
N THR A 208 -27.71 -26.84 -6.24
CA THR A 208 -28.81 -26.94 -7.21
C THR A 208 -29.49 -25.60 -7.46
N PHE A 209 -29.60 -24.74 -6.44
CA PHE A 209 -30.37 -23.49 -6.56
C PHE A 209 -29.54 -22.23 -6.71
N LEU A 210 -28.38 -22.11 -6.05
CA LEU A 210 -27.58 -20.88 -6.07
C LEU A 210 -26.46 -20.96 -7.09
N PHE A 211 -25.54 -21.92 -6.94
CA PHE A 211 -24.32 -22.00 -7.74
C PHE A 211 -24.54 -22.44 -9.19
N GLN A 212 -25.72 -23.00 -9.50
CA GLN A 212 -26.18 -23.32 -10.85
C GLN A 212 -27.18 -22.30 -11.41
N SER A 213 -27.51 -21.24 -10.65
CA SER A 213 -28.46 -20.23 -11.11
C SER A 213 -27.86 -19.36 -12.21
N GLN A 214 -28.72 -18.91 -13.13
CA GLN A 214 -28.32 -17.98 -14.19
C GLN A 214 -27.77 -16.66 -13.62
N ALA A 215 -28.31 -16.17 -12.50
CA ALA A 215 -27.81 -14.93 -11.93
C ALA A 215 -26.43 -15.11 -11.27
N TRP A 216 -26.15 -16.27 -10.66
CA TRP A 216 -24.81 -16.59 -10.19
C TRP A 216 -23.81 -16.65 -11.35
N HIS A 217 -24.11 -17.42 -12.40
CA HIS A 217 -23.26 -17.50 -13.59
C HIS A 217 -23.02 -16.13 -14.24
N LYS A 218 -24.05 -15.27 -14.31
CA LYS A 218 -23.89 -13.89 -14.80
C LYS A 218 -23.00 -13.04 -13.87
N ALA A 219 -23.12 -13.23 -12.56
CA ALA A 219 -22.35 -12.48 -11.57
C ALA A 219 -20.88 -12.86 -11.54
N VAL A 220 -20.53 -14.15 -11.63
CA VAL A 220 -19.15 -14.62 -11.42
C VAL A 220 -18.50 -15.26 -12.65
N GLY A 221 -19.25 -15.60 -13.69
CA GLY A 221 -18.74 -16.38 -14.83
C GLY A 221 -17.68 -15.67 -15.67
N HIS A 222 -17.50 -14.36 -15.49
CA HIS A 222 -16.41 -13.59 -16.11
C HIS A 222 -15.13 -13.57 -15.27
N LEU A 223 -15.17 -14.07 -14.04
CA LEU A 223 -14.04 -14.17 -13.14
C LEU A 223 -13.30 -15.50 -13.40
N PRO A 224 -11.97 -15.56 -13.24
CA PRO A 224 -11.25 -16.83 -13.26
C PRO A 224 -11.69 -17.73 -12.09
N PRO A 225 -11.56 -19.06 -12.21
CA PRO A 225 -12.09 -20.00 -11.22
C PRO A 225 -11.71 -19.69 -9.75
N PRO A 226 -10.45 -19.34 -9.40
CA PRO A 226 -10.10 -19.00 -8.01
C PRO A 226 -10.85 -17.78 -7.45
N LEU A 227 -11.23 -16.82 -8.31
CA LEU A 227 -12.04 -15.68 -7.89
C LEU A 227 -13.53 -16.02 -7.82
N GLN A 228 -14.01 -17.01 -8.58
CA GLN A 228 -15.36 -17.57 -8.40
C GLN A 228 -15.47 -18.27 -7.05
N ASP A 229 -14.47 -19.07 -6.68
CA ASP A 229 -14.38 -19.70 -5.36
C ASP A 229 -14.42 -18.63 -4.26
N ASN A 230 -13.60 -17.58 -4.37
CA ASN A 230 -13.61 -16.47 -3.39
C ASN A 230 -14.99 -15.80 -3.27
N ALA A 231 -15.72 -15.65 -4.38
CA ALA A 231 -17.08 -15.13 -4.36
C ALA A 231 -18.06 -16.10 -3.68
N GLY A 232 -17.90 -17.40 -3.88
CA GLY A 232 -18.69 -18.44 -3.21
C GLY A 232 -18.45 -18.48 -1.70
N LEU A 233 -17.18 -18.40 -1.27
CA LEU A 233 -16.81 -18.28 0.16
C LEU A 233 -17.42 -17.04 0.80
N ALA A 234 -17.39 -15.90 0.11
CA ALA A 234 -18.03 -14.67 0.57
C ALA A 234 -19.56 -14.83 0.70
N MET A 235 -20.20 -15.48 -0.28
CA MET A 235 -21.63 -15.72 -0.27
C MET A 235 -22.05 -16.64 0.89
N LEU A 236 -21.27 -17.69 1.18
CA LEU A 236 -21.46 -18.55 2.35
C LEU A 236 -21.31 -17.76 3.66
N ALA A 237 -20.28 -16.92 3.77
CA ALA A 237 -20.06 -16.12 4.98
C ALA A 237 -21.23 -15.15 5.21
N VAL A 238 -21.75 -14.53 4.15
CA VAL A 238 -22.94 -13.67 4.23
C VAL A 238 -24.21 -14.48 4.53
N ARG A 239 -24.33 -15.73 4.07
CA ARG A 239 -25.45 -16.61 4.46
C ARG A 239 -25.50 -16.77 5.99
N GLU A 240 -24.37 -17.03 6.65
CA GLU A 240 -24.32 -17.15 8.11
C GLU A 240 -24.77 -15.86 8.81
N VAL A 241 -24.34 -14.69 8.32
CA VAL A 241 -24.79 -13.38 8.85
C VAL A 241 -26.30 -13.19 8.73
N LEU A 242 -26.92 -13.73 7.69
CA LEU A 242 -28.34 -13.53 7.39
C LEU A 242 -29.27 -14.52 8.08
N GLY A 243 -28.75 -15.47 8.87
CA GLY A 243 -29.53 -16.52 9.54
C GLY A 243 -29.11 -17.95 9.19
N GLY A 244 -27.97 -18.15 8.53
CA GLY A 244 -27.42 -19.48 8.27
C GLY A 244 -28.32 -20.36 7.41
N GLU A 245 -28.66 -21.55 7.92
CA GLU A 245 -29.41 -22.56 7.18
C GLU A 245 -30.85 -22.13 6.83
N ASP A 246 -31.46 -21.27 7.66
CA ASP A 246 -32.81 -20.74 7.48
C ASP A 246 -32.94 -19.80 6.26
N VAL A 247 -31.81 -19.35 5.71
CA VAL A 247 -31.80 -18.46 4.55
C VAL A 247 -31.99 -19.26 3.27
N HIS A 248 -33.19 -19.18 2.71
CA HIS A 248 -33.52 -19.82 1.44
C HIS A 248 -32.60 -19.35 0.27
N PRO A 249 -32.02 -20.26 -0.55
CA PRO A 249 -31.06 -19.93 -1.62
C PRO A 249 -31.49 -18.84 -2.60
N LYS A 250 -32.76 -18.81 -3.02
CA LYS A 250 -33.33 -17.72 -3.85
C LYS A 250 -33.11 -16.30 -3.29
N LYS A 251 -33.04 -16.12 -1.96
CA LYS A 251 -32.72 -14.80 -1.35
C LYS A 251 -31.25 -14.41 -1.57
N LEU A 252 -30.35 -15.40 -1.67
CA LEU A 252 -28.92 -15.22 -2.00
C LEU A 252 -28.74 -14.96 -3.50
N GLU A 253 -29.60 -15.59 -4.32
CA GLU A 253 -29.94 -15.27 -5.72
C GLU A 253 -29.67 -13.80 -6.09
N LYS A 254 -30.53 -12.95 -5.53
CA LYS A 254 -30.56 -11.52 -5.82
C LYS A 254 -29.32 -10.77 -5.33
N LEU A 255 -28.63 -11.31 -4.33
CA LEU A 255 -27.43 -10.69 -3.75
C LEU A 255 -26.17 -10.94 -4.57
N ALA A 256 -26.11 -12.02 -5.36
CA ALA A 256 -24.98 -12.29 -6.25
C ALA A 256 -24.69 -11.11 -7.20
N LYS A 257 -25.72 -10.32 -7.56
CA LYS A 257 -25.60 -9.09 -8.36
C LYS A 257 -24.72 -8.00 -7.71
N ALA A 258 -24.42 -8.12 -6.42
CA ALA A 258 -23.51 -7.22 -5.72
C ALA A 258 -22.03 -7.47 -6.08
N ILE A 259 -21.71 -8.68 -6.52
CA ILE A 259 -20.36 -9.08 -6.88
C ILE A 259 -20.01 -8.30 -8.16
N LYS A 260 -19.24 -7.22 -7.98
CA LYS A 260 -18.75 -6.40 -9.07
C LYS A 260 -17.46 -6.99 -9.62
N LYS A 261 -17.21 -6.69 -10.88
CA LYS A 261 -16.02 -7.12 -11.63
C LYS A 261 -14.71 -6.52 -11.13
N GLN A 262 -14.75 -5.31 -10.57
CA GLN A 262 -13.57 -4.48 -10.41
C GLN A 262 -13.15 -4.37 -8.95
N PHE A 263 -11.95 -4.86 -8.67
CA PHE A 263 -11.27 -4.72 -7.39
C PHE A 263 -9.87 -4.15 -7.68
N PRO A 264 -9.58 -2.90 -7.29
CA PRO A 264 -8.32 -2.24 -7.61
C PRO A 264 -7.12 -3.14 -7.31
N GLY A 265 -6.26 -3.32 -8.31
CA GLY A 265 -5.05 -4.11 -8.19
C GLY A 265 -5.22 -5.63 -8.17
N ARG A 266 -6.42 -6.16 -8.46
CA ARG A 266 -6.68 -7.59 -8.68
C ARG A 266 -7.31 -7.82 -10.04
N LEU A 267 -6.48 -8.21 -11.01
CA LEU A 267 -6.85 -8.39 -12.42
C LEU A 267 -7.59 -7.17 -12.99
N ASP A 268 -7.21 -5.98 -12.54
CA ASP A 268 -7.88 -4.74 -12.90
C ASP A 268 -7.40 -4.25 -14.26
N THR A 269 -8.32 -3.91 -15.15
CA THR A 269 -8.00 -3.50 -16.52
C THR A 269 -8.48 -2.08 -16.76
N LEU A 270 -7.54 -1.13 -16.83
CA LEU A 270 -7.83 0.30 -16.91
C LEU A 270 -7.16 0.96 -18.12
N LYS A 271 -7.72 2.09 -18.55
CA LYS A 271 -7.05 2.99 -19.51
C LYS A 271 -6.07 3.87 -18.75
N VAL A 272 -4.95 4.21 -19.37
CA VAL A 272 -3.94 5.10 -18.78
C VAL A 272 -3.67 6.27 -19.74
N PRO A 273 -4.55 7.29 -19.78
CA PRO A 273 -4.42 8.42 -20.70
C PRO A 273 -3.12 9.20 -20.53
N ALA A 274 -2.56 9.22 -19.31
CA ALA A 274 -1.28 9.85 -19.00
C ALA A 274 -0.12 9.34 -19.88
N VAL A 275 -0.15 8.06 -20.29
CA VAL A 275 0.92 7.41 -21.07
C VAL A 275 0.50 7.18 -22.52
N PHE A 276 -0.75 6.76 -22.74
CA PHE A 276 -1.22 6.32 -24.06
C PHE A 276 -2.25 7.26 -24.71
N GLY A 277 -2.62 8.35 -24.05
CA GLY A 277 -3.72 9.22 -24.49
C GLY A 277 -5.12 8.58 -24.32
N PRO A 278 -6.20 9.32 -24.63
CA PRO A 278 -7.58 8.93 -24.35
C PRO A 278 -8.05 7.67 -25.10
N TYR A 279 -7.42 7.39 -26.24
CA TYR A 279 -7.71 6.24 -27.11
C TYR A 279 -6.68 5.11 -27.00
N GLY A 280 -5.79 5.20 -26.02
CA GLY A 280 -4.76 4.21 -25.76
C GLY A 280 -5.29 2.81 -25.37
N PRO A 281 -4.42 1.78 -25.43
CA PRO A 281 -4.75 0.45 -24.95
C PRO A 281 -5.07 0.47 -23.44
N LYS A 282 -5.78 -0.58 -23.01
CA LYS A 282 -5.92 -0.87 -21.59
C LYS A 282 -4.72 -1.66 -21.09
N VAL A 283 -4.33 -1.37 -19.85
CA VAL A 283 -3.27 -2.06 -19.10
C VAL A 283 -3.94 -2.98 -18.08
N LEU A 284 -3.44 -4.20 -17.94
CA LEU A 284 -3.84 -5.11 -16.87
C LEU A 284 -2.93 -4.88 -15.66
N VAL A 285 -3.50 -4.78 -14.47
CA VAL A 285 -2.78 -4.50 -13.23
C VAL A 285 -3.18 -5.52 -12.17
N ASP A 286 -2.20 -6.24 -11.63
CA ASP A 286 -2.42 -7.27 -10.62
C ASP A 286 -1.27 -7.39 -9.62
N GLY A 287 -1.58 -7.42 -8.33
CA GLY A 287 -0.59 -7.56 -7.25
C GLY A 287 -0.10 -8.99 -6.97
N ALA A 288 -0.07 -9.89 -7.96
CA ALA A 288 0.51 -11.22 -7.83
C ALA A 288 1.99 -11.14 -7.44
N HIS A 289 2.36 -11.83 -6.37
CA HIS A 289 3.70 -11.72 -5.74
C HIS A 289 4.19 -13.05 -5.15
N ASN A 290 3.47 -14.14 -5.39
CA ASN A 290 3.84 -15.51 -5.03
C ASN A 290 3.42 -16.46 -6.15
N GLU A 291 3.91 -17.70 -6.13
CA GLU A 291 3.69 -18.66 -7.21
C GLU A 291 2.20 -18.96 -7.45
N ASP A 292 1.42 -19.10 -6.39
CA ASP A 292 -0.01 -19.42 -6.50
C ASP A 292 -0.81 -18.24 -7.07
N ALA A 293 -0.49 -17.00 -6.68
CA ALA A 293 -1.06 -15.80 -7.30
C ALA A 293 -0.64 -15.66 -8.77
N ALA A 294 0.61 -16.00 -9.10
CA ALA A 294 1.11 -16.02 -10.48
C ALA A 294 0.37 -17.04 -11.35
N LYS A 295 -0.04 -18.20 -10.80
CA LYS A 295 -0.89 -19.18 -11.51
C LYS A 295 -2.25 -18.58 -11.90
N VAL A 296 -2.86 -17.78 -11.02
CA VAL A 296 -4.14 -17.11 -11.32
C VAL A 296 -3.96 -16.05 -12.40
N LEU A 297 -2.90 -15.24 -12.30
CA LEU A 297 -2.59 -14.21 -13.30
C LEU A 297 -2.29 -14.84 -14.66
N ASP A 298 -1.43 -15.86 -14.71
CA ASP A 298 -1.13 -16.63 -15.92
C ASP A 298 -2.41 -17.21 -16.54
N HIS A 299 -3.30 -17.81 -15.74
CA HIS A 299 -4.57 -18.32 -16.26
C HIS A 299 -5.36 -17.25 -17.01
N VAL A 300 -5.47 -16.04 -16.44
CA VAL A 300 -6.18 -14.92 -17.07
C VAL A 300 -5.46 -14.40 -18.31
N VAL A 301 -4.15 -14.20 -18.22
CA VAL A 301 -3.33 -13.73 -19.33
C VAL A 301 -3.42 -14.71 -20.50
N THR A 302 -3.19 -15.99 -20.24
CA THR A 302 -3.25 -17.06 -21.24
C THR A 302 -4.65 -17.21 -21.85
N HIS A 303 -5.72 -17.15 -21.04
CA HIS A 303 -7.08 -17.40 -21.52
C HIS A 303 -7.86 -16.16 -21.98
N THR A 304 -7.36 -14.95 -21.77
CA THR A 304 -8.10 -13.72 -22.09
C THR A 304 -7.30 -12.76 -22.95
N ILE A 305 -5.97 -12.75 -22.79
CA ILE A 305 -5.09 -11.76 -23.41
C ILE A 305 -4.34 -12.39 -24.59
N ARG A 306 -3.73 -13.55 -24.36
CA ARG A 306 -2.96 -14.31 -25.37
C ARG A 306 -3.83 -15.01 -26.43
N LYS A 307 -5.15 -15.08 -26.22
CA LYS A 307 -6.12 -15.85 -27.05
C LYS A 307 -6.38 -15.38 -28.48
N LYS A 308 -5.86 -14.23 -28.90
CA LYS A 308 -5.89 -13.92 -30.34
C LYS A 308 -4.76 -14.70 -31.00
N VAL A 309 -4.99 -15.94 -31.40
CA VAL A 309 -4.04 -16.65 -32.27
C VAL A 309 -3.68 -15.69 -33.42
N ARG A 310 -2.40 -15.47 -33.69
CA ARG A 310 -2.01 -14.81 -34.95
C ARG A 310 -2.66 -15.64 -36.07
N GLU A 311 -3.67 -15.11 -36.76
CA GLU A 311 -4.10 -15.73 -38.00
C GLU A 311 -2.87 -15.68 -38.92
N THR A 312 -2.22 -16.81 -39.10
CA THR A 312 -1.28 -16.99 -40.19
C THR A 312 -2.10 -16.84 -41.48
N HIS A 313 -1.51 -16.26 -42.54
CA HIS A 313 -2.19 -16.00 -43.80
C HIS A 313 -2.80 -17.26 -44.46
N ASP A 314 -2.49 -18.46 -43.95
CA ASP A 314 -2.97 -19.77 -44.39
C ASP A 314 -4.05 -20.41 -43.47
N GLY A 315 -4.56 -19.70 -42.45
CA GLY A 315 -5.73 -20.13 -41.68
C GLY A 315 -5.51 -21.30 -40.69
N ARG A 316 -4.25 -21.58 -40.30
CA ARG A 316 -3.94 -22.60 -39.28
C ARG A 316 -3.93 -22.00 -37.87
N ILE A 317 -4.41 -22.77 -36.90
CA ILE A 317 -4.30 -22.43 -35.48
C ILE A 317 -2.85 -22.67 -35.06
N GLY A 318 -2.13 -21.62 -34.73
CA GLY A 318 -0.76 -21.71 -34.24
C GLY A 318 -0.64 -22.44 -32.89
N SER A 319 0.55 -22.97 -32.64
CA SER A 319 1.05 -23.54 -31.38
C SER A 319 0.99 -22.56 -30.19
N PRO A 320 1.25 -22.98 -28.94
CA PRO A 320 1.40 -22.07 -27.79
C PRO A 320 2.47 -20.97 -27.96
N GLN A 321 3.33 -21.09 -28.98
CA GLN A 321 4.33 -20.10 -29.38
C GLN A 321 3.73 -19.02 -30.32
N ASP A 322 2.48 -19.18 -30.74
CA ASP A 322 1.75 -18.27 -31.65
C ASP A 322 0.76 -17.34 -30.90
N CYS A 323 0.92 -17.23 -29.58
CA CYS A 323 0.21 -16.28 -28.74
C CYS A 323 0.80 -14.87 -28.87
N TRP A 324 -0.02 -13.81 -28.74
CA TRP A 324 0.54 -12.45 -28.68
C TRP A 324 1.46 -12.30 -27.48
N PRO A 325 2.69 -11.80 -27.68
CA PRO A 325 3.59 -11.54 -26.57
C PRO A 325 3.03 -10.51 -25.60
N ILE A 326 3.50 -10.60 -24.35
CA ILE A 326 3.15 -9.69 -23.28
C ILE A 326 4.38 -8.87 -22.91
N THR A 327 4.19 -7.57 -22.72
CA THR A 327 5.19 -6.74 -22.05
C THR A 327 4.84 -6.62 -20.57
N TRP A 328 5.74 -7.09 -19.72
CA TRP A 328 5.57 -7.13 -18.28
C TRP A 328 6.29 -5.95 -17.63
N VAL A 329 5.60 -5.20 -16.78
CA VAL A 329 6.21 -4.22 -15.86
C VAL A 329 6.22 -4.86 -14.48
N ILE A 330 7.41 -5.14 -13.95
CA ILE A 330 7.59 -5.97 -12.75
C ILE A 330 8.42 -5.24 -11.70
N ALA A 331 7.95 -5.27 -10.46
CA ALA A 331 8.75 -5.04 -9.26
C ALA A 331 8.35 -6.05 -8.19
N MET A 332 9.27 -6.47 -7.33
CA MET A 332 9.01 -7.45 -6.27
C MET A 332 9.55 -6.93 -4.94
N SER A 333 8.93 -7.34 -3.82
CA SER A 333 9.46 -7.03 -2.49
C SER A 333 10.66 -7.91 -2.15
N GLU A 334 11.57 -7.38 -1.33
CA GLU A 334 12.70 -8.11 -0.79
C GLU A 334 12.24 -9.36 -0.02
N GLY A 335 13.02 -10.45 -0.08
CA GLY A 335 12.71 -11.73 0.57
C GLY A 335 11.71 -12.63 -0.17
N LYS A 336 11.10 -12.17 -1.28
CA LYS A 336 10.31 -13.03 -2.17
C LYS A 336 11.22 -13.74 -3.18
N SER A 337 10.83 -14.94 -3.61
CA SER A 337 11.54 -15.68 -4.67
C SER A 337 10.99 -15.27 -6.05
N PRO A 338 11.76 -14.57 -6.90
CA PRO A 338 11.30 -14.15 -8.22
C PRO A 338 11.17 -15.34 -9.18
N LEU A 339 12.04 -16.34 -9.07
CA LEU A 339 12.12 -17.45 -10.02
C LEU A 339 10.81 -18.20 -10.22
N ASN A 340 10.09 -18.54 -9.15
CA ASN A 340 8.85 -19.33 -9.26
C ASN A 340 7.71 -18.51 -9.87
N VAL A 341 7.68 -17.21 -9.62
CA VAL A 341 6.71 -16.28 -10.23
C VAL A 341 7.04 -16.11 -11.71
N LEU A 342 8.30 -15.82 -12.05
CA LEU A 342 8.74 -15.55 -13.42
C LEU A 342 8.63 -16.79 -14.33
N ARG A 343 9.02 -17.98 -13.85
CA ARG A 343 8.84 -19.25 -14.59
C ARG A 343 7.39 -19.53 -14.96
N ARG A 344 6.46 -19.00 -14.17
CA ARG A 344 5.03 -19.18 -14.42
C ARG A 344 4.48 -18.19 -15.43
N LEU A 345 4.99 -16.96 -15.44
CA LEU A 345 4.44 -15.86 -16.24
C LEU A 345 5.11 -15.72 -17.62
N LEU A 346 6.44 -15.83 -17.67
CA LEU A 346 7.23 -15.46 -18.85
C LEU A 346 7.27 -16.54 -19.92
N LEU A 347 6.97 -16.14 -21.16
CA LEU A 347 7.25 -16.90 -22.39
C LEU A 347 8.46 -16.30 -23.13
N SER A 348 9.00 -17.02 -24.12
CA SER A 348 10.22 -16.64 -24.85
C SER A 348 10.12 -15.29 -25.56
N ASP A 349 8.95 -14.97 -26.11
CA ASP A 349 8.74 -13.77 -26.94
C ASP A 349 8.26 -12.56 -26.13
N ASP A 350 8.01 -12.76 -24.83
CA ASP A 350 7.60 -11.69 -23.93
C ASP A 350 8.72 -10.62 -23.80
N ARG A 351 8.36 -9.46 -23.24
CA ARG A 351 9.33 -8.41 -22.90
C ARG A 351 9.16 -8.00 -21.46
N VAL A 352 10.23 -7.52 -20.84
CA VAL A 352 10.20 -7.17 -19.41
C VAL A 352 10.80 -5.79 -19.17
N VAL A 353 10.05 -4.96 -18.48
CA VAL A 353 10.54 -3.74 -17.83
C VAL A 353 10.57 -4.02 -16.34
N VAL A 354 11.77 -4.11 -15.79
CA VAL A 354 11.98 -4.27 -14.36
C VAL A 354 12.09 -2.88 -13.74
N THR A 355 11.31 -2.63 -12.69
CA THR A 355 11.32 -1.38 -11.94
C THR A 355 11.33 -1.65 -10.44
N THR A 356 11.24 -0.59 -9.65
CA THR A 356 11.12 -0.60 -8.20
C THR A 356 9.80 0.05 -7.77
N PHE A 357 9.50 0.00 -6.47
CA PHE A 357 8.39 0.74 -5.86
C PHE A 357 8.91 1.62 -4.72
N GLY A 358 8.19 2.69 -4.41
CA GLY A 358 8.55 3.69 -3.42
C GLY A 358 8.34 3.25 -1.97
N PRO A 359 8.69 4.11 -1.00
CA PRO A 359 8.42 3.86 0.41
C PRO A 359 6.93 3.59 0.67
N VAL A 360 6.65 2.65 1.57
CA VAL A 360 5.27 2.29 1.94
C VAL A 360 4.93 2.90 3.29
N ASP A 361 3.89 3.71 3.32
CA ASP A 361 3.47 4.45 4.51
C ASP A 361 3.07 3.48 5.65
N GLY A 362 3.57 3.72 6.86
CA GLY A 362 3.39 2.81 8.01
C GLY A 362 4.02 1.42 7.87
N MET A 363 4.87 1.18 6.86
CA MET A 363 5.54 -0.11 6.64
C MET A 363 7.02 0.01 6.22
N PRO A 364 7.89 0.67 7.02
CA PRO A 364 9.30 0.93 6.65
C PRO A 364 10.17 -0.33 6.47
N TRP A 365 9.72 -1.49 6.96
CA TRP A 365 10.41 -2.77 6.75
C TRP A 365 10.14 -3.38 5.37
N VAL A 366 9.13 -2.89 4.64
CA VAL A 366 8.84 -3.33 3.27
C VAL A 366 9.80 -2.60 2.35
N LYS A 367 10.73 -3.37 1.76
CA LYS A 367 11.70 -2.84 0.81
C LYS A 367 11.50 -3.48 -0.57
N PRO A 368 11.69 -2.73 -1.65
CA PRO A 368 11.77 -3.32 -2.97
C PRO A 368 13.04 -4.16 -3.10
N MET A 369 12.93 -5.25 -3.86
CA MET A 369 14.10 -5.99 -4.32
C MET A 369 14.87 -5.13 -5.33
N ASP A 370 16.19 -5.24 -5.30
CA ASP A 370 17.06 -4.65 -6.32
C ASP A 370 16.60 -5.08 -7.73
N PRO A 371 16.23 -4.15 -8.62
CA PRO A 371 15.84 -4.45 -10.00
C PRO A 371 16.84 -5.33 -10.75
N HIS A 372 18.14 -5.20 -10.49
CA HIS A 372 19.14 -6.03 -11.17
C HIS A 372 19.04 -7.51 -10.78
N LYS A 373 18.68 -7.83 -9.54
CA LYS A 373 18.43 -9.22 -9.10
C LYS A 373 17.20 -9.81 -9.78
N ILE A 374 16.17 -9.00 -10.02
CA ILE A 374 14.99 -9.43 -10.79
C ILE A 374 15.40 -9.67 -12.25
N LEU A 375 16.21 -8.79 -12.85
CA LEU A 375 16.72 -8.97 -14.22
C LEU A 375 17.55 -10.26 -14.36
N GLU A 376 18.44 -10.56 -13.42
CA GLU A 376 19.18 -11.82 -13.38
C GLU A 376 18.25 -13.02 -13.33
N ALA A 377 17.20 -12.96 -12.51
CA ALA A 377 16.19 -14.01 -12.44
C ALA A 377 15.39 -14.14 -13.75
N VAL A 378 15.06 -13.03 -14.40
CA VAL A 378 14.41 -13.01 -15.72
C VAL A 378 15.29 -13.72 -16.75
N LYS A 379 16.57 -13.34 -16.86
CA LYS A 379 17.54 -13.93 -17.78
C LYS A 379 17.85 -15.40 -17.46
N SER A 380 17.81 -15.79 -16.18
CA SER A 380 17.93 -17.21 -15.79
C SER A 380 16.73 -18.06 -16.23
N VAL A 381 15.54 -17.47 -16.36
CA VAL A 381 14.32 -18.18 -16.75
C VAL A 381 14.11 -18.17 -18.26
N GLN A 382 14.39 -17.05 -18.91
CA GLN A 382 14.34 -16.86 -20.36
C GLN A 382 15.62 -16.09 -20.79
N PRO A 383 16.70 -16.77 -21.23
CA PRO A 383 17.97 -16.11 -21.56
C PRO A 383 17.86 -15.06 -22.67
N ASP A 384 17.09 -15.36 -23.70
CA ASP A 384 16.96 -14.53 -24.91
C ASP A 384 15.87 -13.45 -24.79
N ILE A 385 15.20 -13.34 -23.64
CA ILE A 385 14.11 -12.38 -23.45
C ILE A 385 14.63 -10.94 -23.47
N VAL A 386 13.91 -10.05 -24.14
CA VAL A 386 14.22 -8.61 -24.11
C VAL A 386 13.78 -8.06 -22.76
N ALA A 387 14.74 -7.69 -21.93
CA ALA A 387 14.49 -7.20 -20.58
C ALA A 387 15.38 -5.99 -20.25
N MET A 388 14.78 -4.93 -19.73
CA MET A 388 15.50 -3.73 -19.29
C MET A 388 15.17 -3.36 -17.85
N VAL A 389 16.12 -2.72 -17.17
CA VAL A 389 15.94 -2.16 -15.82
C VAL A 389 15.72 -0.66 -15.91
N MET A 390 14.72 -0.17 -15.20
CA MET A 390 14.46 1.26 -15.06
C MET A 390 15.48 1.87 -14.09
N PRO A 391 16.22 2.92 -14.51
CA PRO A 391 17.22 3.57 -13.65
C PRO A 391 16.58 4.46 -12.59
N GLU A 392 15.36 4.93 -12.84
CA GLU A 392 14.60 5.79 -11.94
C GLU A 392 13.28 5.12 -11.56
N PRO A 393 12.84 5.27 -10.30
CA PRO A 393 11.55 4.76 -9.86
C PRO A 393 10.40 5.48 -10.59
N GLY A 394 9.24 4.82 -10.61
CA GLY A 394 8.00 5.39 -11.14
C GLY A 394 7.23 4.36 -11.95
N ALA A 395 6.00 4.09 -11.57
CA ALA A 395 5.16 3.11 -12.24
C ALA A 395 4.74 3.59 -13.64
N LEU A 396 4.36 4.86 -13.79
CA LEU A 396 4.05 5.46 -15.09
C LEU A 396 5.30 5.63 -15.94
N ARG A 397 6.46 5.93 -15.34
CA ARG A 397 7.75 5.98 -16.04
C ARG A 397 8.11 4.61 -16.63
N ALA A 398 8.02 3.55 -15.83
CA ALA A 398 8.21 2.18 -16.30
C ALA A 398 7.18 1.79 -17.38
N LEU A 399 5.95 2.29 -17.27
CA LEU A 399 4.92 2.08 -18.28
C LEU A 399 5.20 2.83 -19.59
N CYS A 400 5.82 4.02 -19.55
CA CYS A 400 6.33 4.72 -20.73
C CYS A 400 7.43 3.91 -21.43
N ALA A 401 8.38 3.34 -20.69
CA ALA A 401 9.37 2.44 -21.29
C ALA A 401 8.71 1.20 -21.91
N ALA A 402 7.76 0.58 -21.20
CA ALA A 402 6.99 -0.55 -21.72
C ALA A 402 6.24 -0.18 -23.00
N LYS A 403 5.61 1.00 -23.07
CA LYS A 403 4.93 1.51 -24.28
C LYS A 403 5.83 1.48 -25.52
N TYR A 404 7.11 1.82 -25.39
CA TYR A 404 8.05 1.82 -26.52
C TYR A 404 8.69 0.46 -26.79
N LEU A 405 8.74 -0.42 -25.80
CA LEU A 405 9.13 -1.82 -25.98
C LEU A 405 8.02 -2.68 -26.59
N THR A 406 6.76 -2.29 -26.41
CA THR A 406 5.59 -3.04 -26.88
C THR A 406 5.24 -2.65 -28.32
N PRO A 407 5.31 -3.58 -29.29
CA PRO A 407 4.78 -3.37 -30.64
C PRO A 407 3.29 -3.03 -30.62
N ARG A 408 2.84 -2.37 -31.70
CA ARG A 408 1.41 -2.05 -31.87
C ARG A 408 0.57 -3.33 -31.74
N HIS A 409 -0.50 -3.24 -30.95
CA HIS A 409 -1.50 -4.30 -30.65
C HIS A 409 -1.18 -5.29 -29.53
N GLU A 410 0.05 -5.34 -29.05
CA GLU A 410 0.42 -6.16 -27.89
C GLU A 410 -0.07 -5.54 -26.57
N LYS A 411 0.02 -6.32 -25.48
CA LYS A 411 -0.61 -5.99 -24.19
C LYS A 411 0.43 -5.83 -23.10
N ILE A 412 0.15 -4.90 -22.20
CA ILE A 412 1.02 -4.59 -21.07
C ILE A 412 0.36 -5.04 -19.77
N VAL A 413 1.14 -5.69 -18.91
CA VAL A 413 0.73 -6.16 -17.59
C VAL A 413 1.65 -5.57 -16.53
N VAL A 414 1.10 -4.90 -15.52
CA VAL A 414 1.84 -4.39 -14.34
C VAL A 414 1.62 -5.36 -13.17
N THR A 415 2.70 -5.94 -12.63
CA THR A 415 2.59 -6.97 -11.58
C THR A 415 3.86 -7.14 -10.72
N GLY A 416 3.89 -8.17 -9.88
CA GLY A 416 5.02 -8.56 -9.03
C GLY A 416 4.90 -8.10 -7.58
N SER A 417 4.18 -7.00 -7.33
CA SER A 417 4.02 -6.42 -6.00
C SER A 417 2.76 -5.58 -5.91
N LEU A 418 2.02 -5.70 -4.80
CA LEU A 418 0.93 -4.79 -4.47
C LEU A 418 1.41 -3.34 -4.30
N TYR A 419 2.66 -3.13 -3.90
CA TYR A 419 3.20 -1.78 -3.67
C TYR A 419 3.51 -1.05 -4.97
N LEU A 420 3.99 -1.77 -6.00
CA LEU A 420 4.10 -1.23 -7.36
C LEU A 420 2.71 -0.85 -7.90
N VAL A 421 1.73 -1.73 -7.67
CA VAL A 421 0.35 -1.45 -8.06
C VAL A 421 -0.20 -0.23 -7.31
N GLY A 422 0.12 -0.09 -6.02
CA GLY A 422 -0.21 1.10 -5.23
C GLY A 422 0.39 2.39 -5.79
N ASP A 423 1.69 2.37 -6.11
CA ASP A 423 2.38 3.50 -6.76
C ASP A 423 1.72 3.85 -8.09
N PHE A 424 1.42 2.83 -8.90
CA PHE A 424 0.71 3.00 -10.16
C PHE A 424 -0.62 3.74 -9.97
N TYR A 425 -1.46 3.35 -9.01
CA TYR A 425 -2.72 4.06 -8.74
C TYR A 425 -2.50 5.47 -8.19
N ARG A 426 -1.51 5.68 -7.31
CA ARG A 426 -1.16 7.01 -6.79
C ARG A 426 -0.73 7.96 -7.90
N GLU A 427 0.12 7.50 -8.81
CA GLU A 427 0.60 8.29 -9.94
C GLU A 427 -0.52 8.59 -10.95
N VAL A 428 -1.39 7.62 -11.25
CA VAL A 428 -2.58 7.83 -12.10
C VAL A 428 -3.50 8.87 -11.49
N ARG A 429 -3.85 8.73 -10.20
CA ARG A 429 -4.70 9.70 -9.49
C ARG A 429 -4.10 11.10 -9.48
N SER A 430 -2.81 11.21 -9.16
CA SER A 430 -2.10 12.51 -9.11
C SER A 430 -2.12 13.20 -10.48
N TRP A 431 -1.97 12.44 -11.56
CA TRP A 431 -2.06 12.99 -12.91
C TRP A 431 -3.48 13.48 -13.24
N GLU A 432 -4.52 12.73 -12.86
CA GLU A 432 -5.92 13.11 -13.09
C GLU A 432 -6.32 14.38 -12.33
N GLU A 433 -5.78 14.58 -11.13
CA GLU A 433 -6.02 15.76 -10.29
C GLU A 433 -5.31 17.00 -10.81
N VAL A 434 -4.01 16.89 -11.14
CA VAL A 434 -3.17 18.03 -11.53
C VAL A 434 -3.33 18.38 -13.02
N LYS A 435 -3.71 17.42 -13.88
CA LYS A 435 -3.81 17.54 -15.35
C LYS A 435 -2.61 18.22 -16.02
N SER A 436 -1.43 18.14 -15.41
CA SER A 436 -0.22 18.74 -15.97
C SER A 436 0.38 17.82 -17.03
N PHE A 437 0.35 18.26 -18.28
CA PHE A 437 0.88 17.53 -19.42
C PHE A 437 2.41 17.58 -19.51
N THR A 438 3.05 18.61 -18.93
CA THR A 438 4.47 18.90 -19.15
C THR A 438 5.41 17.85 -18.56
N ASN A 439 5.11 17.32 -17.36
CA ASN A 439 5.98 16.32 -16.72
C ASN A 439 5.90 14.96 -17.43
N MET A 440 4.69 14.49 -17.74
CA MET A 440 4.52 13.21 -18.45
C MET A 440 5.04 13.25 -19.88
N ALA A 441 4.89 14.36 -20.60
CA ALA A 441 5.46 14.49 -21.95
C ALA A 441 7.00 14.44 -21.95
N LEU A 442 7.63 15.04 -20.95
CA LEU A 442 9.09 14.97 -20.78
C LEU A 442 9.53 13.54 -20.45
N ILE A 443 8.86 12.88 -19.50
CA ILE A 443 9.13 11.47 -19.15
C ILE A 443 8.96 10.56 -20.36
N ASP A 444 7.87 10.70 -21.12
CA ASP A 444 7.59 9.92 -22.32
C ASP A 444 8.71 10.08 -23.36
N LYS A 445 9.16 11.33 -23.61
CA LYS A 445 10.29 11.60 -24.52
C LYS A 445 11.61 10.98 -24.03
N GLN A 446 11.91 11.09 -22.74
CA GLN A 446 13.12 10.51 -22.14
C GLN A 446 13.13 8.99 -22.28
N GLU A 447 12.01 8.33 -21.98
CA GLU A 447 11.90 6.88 -22.07
C GLU A 447 11.88 6.38 -23.52
N ARG A 448 11.32 7.16 -24.47
CA ARG A 448 11.46 6.88 -25.92
C ARG A 448 12.93 6.80 -26.33
N THR A 449 13.72 7.83 -25.98
CA THR A 449 15.15 7.87 -26.31
C THR A 449 15.90 6.73 -25.64
N ARG A 450 15.60 6.43 -24.38
CA ARG A 450 16.23 5.34 -23.62
C ARG A 450 15.97 3.98 -24.26
N VAL A 451 14.71 3.67 -24.56
CA VAL A 451 14.32 2.38 -25.16
C VAL A 451 14.95 2.23 -26.54
N ASN A 452 14.94 3.29 -27.36
CA ASN A 452 15.60 3.24 -28.67
C ASN A 452 17.09 2.95 -28.56
N THR A 453 17.78 3.60 -27.62
CA THR A 453 19.22 3.37 -27.38
C THR A 453 19.48 1.94 -26.91
N PHE A 454 18.64 1.43 -26.00
CA PHE A 454 18.72 0.05 -25.52
C PHE A 454 18.54 -0.97 -26.66
N LEU A 455 17.50 -0.80 -27.49
CA LEU A 455 17.23 -1.70 -28.60
C LEU A 455 18.35 -1.68 -29.66
N THR A 456 18.96 -0.52 -29.93
CA THR A 456 20.12 -0.44 -30.85
C THR A 456 21.34 -1.20 -30.31
N GLN A 457 21.61 -1.12 -28.99
CA GLN A 457 22.75 -1.81 -28.38
C GLN A 457 22.58 -3.33 -28.36
N GLU A 458 21.36 -3.83 -28.14
CA GLU A 458 21.05 -5.26 -28.21
C GLU A 458 21.18 -5.81 -29.64
N LEU A 459 20.80 -5.02 -30.64
CA LEU A 459 20.96 -5.39 -32.06
C LEU A 459 22.43 -5.40 -32.48
N ASP A 460 23.25 -4.46 -32.02
CA ASP A 460 24.68 -4.42 -32.35
C ASP A 460 25.48 -5.55 -31.66
N GLY A 461 24.97 -6.11 -30.55
CA GLY A 461 25.54 -7.28 -29.86
C GLY A 461 25.21 -8.63 -30.49
N SER A 462 24.24 -8.69 -31.41
CA SER A 462 23.80 -9.91 -32.10
C SER A 462 24.06 -9.78 -33.60
N GLY A 463 25.12 -10.46 -34.08
CA GLY A 463 25.61 -10.33 -35.45
C GLY A 463 24.54 -10.48 -36.54
N SER A 464 24.56 -9.50 -37.46
CA SER A 464 23.89 -9.44 -38.77
C SER A 464 22.37 -9.25 -38.81
N GLY A 465 21.97 -7.99 -39.00
CA GLY A 465 20.63 -7.64 -39.48
C GLY A 465 20.52 -6.14 -39.75
N THR A 466 20.62 -5.73 -41.01
CA THR A 466 20.28 -4.37 -41.45
C THR A 466 18.87 -3.98 -40.97
N PRO A 467 18.66 -2.77 -40.43
CA PRO A 467 17.35 -2.36 -39.97
C PRO A 467 16.39 -2.25 -41.16
N ILE A 468 15.31 -3.03 -41.16
CA ILE A 468 14.17 -2.79 -42.05
C ILE A 468 13.35 -1.68 -41.40
N LEU A 469 13.71 -0.43 -41.69
CA LEU A 469 12.83 0.72 -41.51
C LEU A 469 11.92 0.78 -42.73
N ASP A 470 10.61 0.80 -42.51
CA ASP A 470 9.63 1.02 -43.56
C ASP A 470 9.84 2.40 -44.18
N SER A 471 9.70 2.51 -45.50
CA SER A 471 9.97 3.74 -46.27
C SER A 471 9.17 4.97 -45.77
N ALA A 472 8.01 4.73 -45.15
CA ALA A 472 7.19 5.77 -44.54
C ALA A 472 7.78 6.35 -43.24
N ASP A 473 8.57 5.58 -42.49
CA ASP A 473 9.22 6.04 -41.25
C ASP A 473 10.48 6.88 -41.56
N GLN A 474 11.18 6.63 -42.68
CA GLN A 474 12.30 7.47 -43.10
C GLN A 474 11.85 8.87 -43.51
N ASP A 475 10.74 8.98 -44.25
CA ASP A 475 10.19 10.29 -44.63
C ASP A 475 9.65 11.07 -43.42
N ALA A 476 9.05 10.38 -42.45
CA ALA A 476 8.60 11.00 -41.20
C ALA A 476 9.78 11.54 -40.36
N ILE A 477 10.88 10.78 -40.27
CA ILE A 477 12.11 11.21 -39.57
C ILE A 477 12.73 12.43 -40.25
N ILE A 478 12.78 12.48 -41.58
CA ILE A 478 13.32 13.61 -42.35
C ILE A 478 12.46 14.88 -42.16
N VAL A 479 11.13 14.71 -42.09
CA VAL A 479 10.21 15.83 -41.82
C VAL A 479 10.35 16.33 -40.38
N GLU A 480 10.42 15.43 -39.40
CA GLU A 480 10.59 15.76 -37.98
C GLU A 480 11.96 16.44 -37.73
N GLU A 481 13.02 16.03 -38.44
CA GLU A 481 14.33 16.65 -38.37
C GLU A 481 14.40 18.04 -39.03
N ARG A 482 13.60 18.27 -40.10
CA ARG A 482 13.42 19.60 -40.69
C ARG A 482 12.66 20.56 -39.75
N GLU A 483 11.59 20.08 -39.11
CA GLU A 483 10.85 20.87 -38.13
C GLU A 483 11.69 21.18 -36.89
N ARG A 484 12.47 20.21 -36.41
CA ARG A 484 13.41 20.40 -35.31
C ARG A 484 14.45 21.48 -35.63
N ARG A 485 15.03 21.48 -36.83
CA ARG A 485 15.99 22.52 -37.26
C ARG A 485 15.34 23.91 -37.33
N LYS A 486 14.08 24.02 -37.76
CA LYS A 486 13.34 25.29 -37.73
C LYS A 486 13.15 25.79 -36.30
N LEU A 487 12.70 24.93 -35.39
CA LEU A 487 12.50 25.29 -33.98
C LEU A 487 13.82 25.68 -33.30
N GLU A 488 14.93 24.99 -33.58
CA GLU A 488 16.25 25.35 -33.05
C GLU A 488 16.72 26.73 -33.54
N GLN A 489 16.46 27.07 -34.82
CA GLN A 489 16.75 28.41 -35.36
C GLN A 489 15.87 29.49 -34.71
N GLU A 490 14.60 29.19 -34.46
CA GLU A 490 13.65 30.12 -33.84
C GLU A 490 14.02 30.39 -32.36
N ILE A 491 14.43 29.35 -31.63
CA ILE A 491 14.96 29.49 -30.26
C ILE A 491 16.24 30.32 -30.26
N GLN A 492 17.14 30.12 -31.22
CA GLN A 492 18.36 30.92 -31.34
C GLN A 492 18.04 32.41 -31.59
N ALA A 493 17.08 32.69 -32.48
CA ALA A 493 16.64 34.05 -32.77
C ALA A 493 15.98 34.71 -31.54
N LEU A 494 15.15 33.98 -30.79
CA LEU A 494 14.54 34.48 -29.55
C LEU A 494 15.59 34.76 -28.46
N ASN A 495 16.61 33.90 -28.30
CA ASN A 495 17.69 34.12 -27.34
C ASN A 495 18.53 35.36 -27.70
N GLU A 496 18.75 35.62 -28.99
CA GLU A 496 19.41 36.82 -29.48
C GLU A 496 18.58 38.09 -29.17
N GLN A 497 17.25 38.01 -29.35
CA GLN A 497 16.34 39.11 -28.99
C GLN A 497 16.32 39.36 -27.48
N LEU A 498 16.33 38.30 -26.66
CA LEU A 498 16.37 38.42 -25.21
C LEU A 498 17.66 39.12 -24.75
N ARG A 499 18.80 38.75 -25.35
CA ARG A 499 20.10 39.41 -25.08
C ARG A 499 20.07 40.90 -25.38
N LYS A 500 19.48 41.30 -26.50
CA LYS A 500 19.34 42.72 -26.85
C LYS A 500 18.45 43.48 -25.86
N LEU A 501 17.36 42.86 -25.41
CA LEU A 501 16.49 43.44 -24.39
C LEU A 501 17.20 43.57 -23.03
N ASP A 502 18.02 42.59 -22.65
CA ASP A 502 18.84 42.65 -21.43
C ASP A 502 19.90 43.77 -21.52
N GLU A 503 20.53 43.94 -22.69
CA GLU A 503 21.47 45.03 -22.95
C GLU A 503 20.79 46.41 -22.92
N GLU A 504 19.61 46.55 -23.52
CA GLU A 504 18.79 47.78 -23.47
C GLU A 504 18.35 48.10 -22.03
N SER A 505 17.94 47.08 -21.27
CA SER A 505 17.55 47.21 -19.85
C SER A 505 18.74 47.60 -18.97
N ALA A 506 19.92 47.03 -19.23
CA ALA A 506 21.15 47.41 -18.54
C ALA A 506 21.55 48.87 -18.84
N GLN A 507 21.42 49.32 -20.09
CA GLN A 507 21.67 50.72 -20.46
C GLN A 507 20.66 51.68 -19.82
N LEU A 508 19.39 51.30 -19.77
CA LEU A 508 18.35 52.07 -19.06
C LEU A 508 18.64 52.19 -17.56
N ASN A 509 19.09 51.12 -16.91
CA ASN A 509 19.47 51.14 -15.50
C ASN A 509 20.71 52.02 -15.22
N VAL A 510 21.68 52.07 -16.14
CA VAL A 510 22.83 52.98 -16.03
C VAL A 510 22.41 54.44 -16.21
N ASN A 511 21.48 54.72 -17.13
CA ASN A 511 20.93 56.07 -17.32
C ASN A 511 20.05 56.51 -16.13
N TYR A 512 19.35 55.57 -15.50
CA TYR A 512 18.55 55.85 -14.30
C TYR A 512 19.42 56.11 -13.07
N SER A 513 20.53 55.37 -12.90
CA SER A 513 21.45 55.57 -11.77
C SER A 513 22.25 56.88 -11.88
N THR A 514 22.64 57.27 -13.10
CA THR A 514 23.27 58.57 -13.36
C THR A 514 22.29 59.74 -13.19
N GLY A 515 21.02 59.55 -13.54
CA GLY A 515 19.94 60.52 -13.27
C GLY A 515 19.71 60.77 -11.78
N ILE A 516 19.65 59.70 -10.96
CA ILE A 516 19.46 59.80 -9.50
C ILE A 516 20.68 60.44 -8.82
N ALA A 517 21.91 60.08 -9.22
CA ALA A 517 23.12 60.66 -8.65
C ALA A 517 23.20 62.19 -8.86
N SER A 518 22.66 62.70 -9.98
CA SER A 518 22.59 64.16 -10.26
C SER A 518 21.48 64.89 -9.48
N ALA A 519 20.40 64.20 -9.12
CA ALA A 519 19.29 64.76 -8.35
C ALA A 519 19.60 64.78 -6.84
N GLU A 520 20.24 63.74 -6.33
CA GLU A 520 20.62 63.65 -4.90
C GLU A 520 21.76 64.62 -4.54
N THR A 521 22.72 64.87 -5.46
CA THR A 521 23.78 65.87 -5.22
C THR A 521 23.27 67.31 -5.20
N ASN A 522 22.23 67.63 -5.98
CA ASN A 522 21.60 68.96 -5.92
C ASN A 522 20.77 69.14 -4.64
N SER A 523 20.04 68.11 -4.19
CA SER A 523 19.27 68.16 -2.94
C SER A 523 20.15 68.24 -1.68
N LEU A 524 21.33 67.62 -1.69
CA LEU A 524 22.27 67.66 -0.56
C LEU A 524 23.01 69.01 -0.45
N ASN A 525 23.30 69.66 -1.58
CA ASN A 525 23.93 70.98 -1.59
C ASN A 525 22.98 72.10 -1.11
N GLU A 526 21.67 72.00 -1.41
CA GLU A 526 20.68 72.95 -0.86
C GLU A 526 20.45 72.78 0.64
N GLN A 527 20.56 71.55 1.18
CA GLN A 527 20.42 71.29 2.62
C GLN A 527 21.68 71.64 3.44
N LEU A 528 22.86 71.60 2.84
CA LEU A 528 24.12 71.99 3.50
C LEU A 528 24.30 73.51 3.61
N GLN A 529 23.75 74.30 2.68
CA GLN A 529 23.76 75.77 2.80
C GLN A 529 22.86 76.29 3.93
N GLY A 530 21.78 75.58 4.28
CA GLY A 530 20.89 75.95 5.40
C GLY A 530 21.42 75.63 6.80
N PHE A 531 22.45 74.78 6.93
CA PHE A 531 23.00 74.34 8.22
C PHE A 531 24.20 75.19 8.70
N ASP A 532 24.90 75.87 7.79
CA ASP A 532 26.03 76.76 8.13
C ASP A 532 25.59 78.15 8.60
N GLU A 533 24.38 78.60 8.25
CA GLU A 533 23.82 79.87 8.72
C GLU A 533 23.24 79.78 10.15
N ALA A 534 22.77 78.61 10.58
CA ALA A 534 22.19 78.41 11.92
C ALA A 534 23.23 78.17 13.04
N LYS A 535 24.47 77.78 12.70
CA LYS A 535 25.54 77.52 13.68
C LYS A 535 26.37 78.75 14.09
N GLN A 536 26.21 79.89 13.40
CA GLN A 536 26.89 81.13 13.76
C GLN A 536 26.16 81.96 14.83
N GLU A 537 24.87 81.70 15.10
CA GLU A 537 24.10 82.45 16.09
C GLU A 537 24.11 81.85 17.51
N GLU A 538 24.36 80.54 17.68
CA GLU A 538 24.38 79.88 19.01
C GLU A 538 25.75 79.91 19.73
N ALA A 539 26.83 80.31 19.05
CA ALA A 539 28.19 80.31 19.62
C ALA A 539 28.55 81.58 20.43
N GLN A 540 27.64 82.54 20.60
CA GLN A 540 27.91 83.79 21.35
C GLN A 540 27.29 83.87 22.74
N GLN A 541 26.54 82.88 23.19
CA GLN A 541 25.90 82.95 24.51
C GLN A 541 25.93 81.59 25.20
N HIS A 542 27.04 81.27 25.86
CA HIS A 542 27.05 80.61 27.18
C HIS A 542 28.49 80.34 27.64
N GLU A 543 29.01 81.25 28.45
CA GLU A 543 30.14 81.03 29.35
C GLU A 543 29.58 80.91 30.77
N MET A 544 30.08 79.92 31.53
CA MET A 544 30.01 79.72 32.99
C MET A 544 28.87 78.90 33.62
N ALA A 545 29.34 77.85 34.33
CA ALA A 545 28.90 77.30 35.62
C ALA A 545 28.01 76.03 35.70
N HIS A 546 28.66 74.95 36.17
CA HIS A 546 28.18 73.74 36.87
C HIS A 546 27.62 74.07 38.30
N PRO A 547 27.19 73.10 39.14
CA PRO A 547 26.30 71.92 38.98
C PRO A 547 25.29 71.73 40.17
N GLN A 548 24.27 70.86 40.04
CA GLN A 548 23.75 69.89 41.05
C GLN A 548 22.24 69.57 40.98
N GLU A 549 21.97 68.29 41.24
CA GLU A 549 20.78 67.68 41.89
C GLU A 549 19.45 67.40 41.18
N GLN A 550 18.88 66.31 41.70
CA GLN A 550 17.77 65.49 41.24
C GLN A 550 16.40 66.19 41.30
N SER A 551 15.46 65.62 40.54
CA SER A 551 14.11 65.21 40.98
C SER A 551 12.87 65.88 40.32
N VAL A 552 12.11 65.00 39.65
CA VAL A 552 10.64 64.84 39.70
C VAL A 552 9.73 65.76 38.84
N LYS A 553 9.02 65.11 37.90
CA LYS A 553 7.54 65.17 37.73
C LYS A 553 7.07 64.00 36.83
N LEU A 554 6.53 62.89 37.37
CA LEU A 554 5.12 62.60 37.69
C LEU A 554 4.12 62.65 36.51
N ARG A 555 3.61 61.49 36.05
CA ARG A 555 2.23 61.00 36.35
C ARG A 555 1.84 59.67 35.65
N LYS A 556 1.44 58.70 36.51
CA LYS A 556 0.25 57.80 36.47
C LYS A 556 0.12 56.80 35.28
N GLN A 557 -0.11 55.50 35.45
CA GLN A 557 -0.92 54.78 36.45
C GLN A 557 -0.48 53.29 36.53
N LEU A 558 -0.43 52.74 37.74
CA LEU A 558 -0.17 51.34 38.13
C LEU A 558 -1.43 50.78 38.80
N LYS A 559 -1.63 49.44 38.75
CA LYS A 559 -1.89 48.64 39.97
C LYS A 559 -1.82 47.12 39.73
N TRP A 560 -1.08 46.47 40.63
CA TRP A 560 -1.17 45.07 41.09
C TRP A 560 -1.90 45.04 42.45
N TYR A 561 -2.36 43.85 42.89
CA TYR A 561 -2.39 43.31 44.28
C TYR A 561 -2.47 41.77 44.13
N ALA A 562 -1.67 40.87 44.73
CA ALA A 562 -1.17 40.61 46.12
C ALA A 562 -1.95 39.46 46.81
N THR A 563 -1.21 38.55 47.47
CA THR A 563 -1.68 37.46 48.35
C THR A 563 -1.23 37.71 49.79
N GLU A 564 -2.02 37.33 50.81
CA GLU A 564 -1.60 37.23 52.23
C GLU A 564 -2.18 35.97 52.92
N ASP A 565 -1.49 35.56 54.01
CA ASP A 565 -1.70 34.45 54.97
C ASP A 565 -1.23 33.04 54.56
N GLY A 566 -0.40 32.29 55.29
CA GLY A 566 0.24 32.42 56.61
C GLY A 566 0.75 31.03 57.06
N GLN A 567 1.91 30.98 57.72
CA GLN A 567 2.53 29.84 58.46
C GLN A 567 3.32 28.75 57.70
N ARG A 568 4.63 28.70 57.98
CA ARG A 568 5.52 27.54 57.83
C ARG A 568 6.05 27.14 59.22
N VAL A 569 5.90 25.86 59.57
CA VAL A 569 6.60 25.20 60.68
C VAL A 569 7.51 24.12 60.10
N GLN A 570 8.68 23.97 60.72
CA GLN A 570 9.84 23.14 60.36
C GLN A 570 9.66 21.64 60.69
N SER A 571 10.18 20.78 59.78
CA SER A 571 11.13 19.62 59.91
C SER A 571 11.08 18.67 61.15
N PRO A 572 11.58 17.40 61.11
CA PRO A 572 12.99 17.15 60.74
C PRO A 572 13.41 15.74 60.18
N THR A 573 14.52 15.75 59.41
CA THR A 573 15.69 14.79 59.35
C THR A 573 15.49 13.25 59.28
N PHE A 574 16.28 12.47 58.54
CA PHE A 574 17.70 12.19 58.86
C PHE A 574 18.53 11.55 57.71
N ARG A 575 19.75 12.12 57.58
CA ARG A 575 21.09 11.59 57.24
C ARG A 575 21.31 10.38 56.32
N ILE A 576 22.18 10.65 55.36
CA ILE A 576 23.16 9.75 54.72
C ILE A 576 24.20 9.27 55.74
N LEU A 577 24.58 7.99 55.68
CA LEU A 577 25.88 7.47 56.09
C LEU A 577 26.45 6.57 54.99
N LYS A 578 27.63 6.96 54.49
CA LYS A 578 28.63 6.07 53.85
C LYS A 578 29.53 5.54 54.97
N HIS A 579 29.86 4.25 54.96
CA HIS A 579 31.26 3.77 54.93
C HIS A 579 31.37 2.24 54.92
N LEU A 580 32.23 1.76 54.00
CA LEU A 580 33.26 0.70 54.10
C LEU A 580 32.93 -0.66 54.73
N SER A 581 33.19 -1.72 53.95
CA SER A 581 34.32 -2.67 54.11
C SER A 581 33.90 -4.05 53.54
N SER A 582 34.51 -4.53 52.46
CA SER A 582 35.56 -5.60 52.44
C SER A 582 35.06 -7.03 52.66
N GLY A 583 35.54 -7.97 51.83
CA GLY A 583 35.39 -9.43 52.00
C GLY A 583 34.37 -10.01 51.01
N ASP A 584 34.71 -10.50 49.83
CA ASP A 584 35.66 -11.56 49.45
C ASP A 584 35.13 -12.99 49.73
N SER A 585 35.46 -13.90 48.81
CA SER A 585 35.36 -15.37 48.84
C SER A 585 34.02 -16.10 48.53
N SER A 586 33.93 -16.53 47.27
CA SER A 586 33.92 -17.94 46.81
C SER A 586 32.96 -19.00 47.41
N ALA A 587 32.25 -19.63 46.45
CA ALA A 587 32.13 -21.08 46.21
C ALA A 587 31.31 -21.96 47.19
N HIS A 588 30.26 -22.62 46.68
CA HIS A 588 30.19 -24.09 46.48
C HIS A 588 28.76 -24.53 46.04
N SER A 589 28.71 -25.37 45.00
CA SER A 589 27.60 -26.19 44.50
C SER A 589 27.17 -27.29 45.53
N PRO A 590 26.36 -28.32 45.17
CA PRO A 590 25.01 -28.42 44.57
C PRO A 590 24.07 -29.39 45.37
N ASN A 591 22.96 -29.78 44.75
CA ASN A 591 22.06 -30.93 45.01
C ASN A 591 20.88 -30.71 45.98
N GLN A 592 19.65 -30.94 45.48
CA GLN A 592 18.95 -32.21 45.75
C GLN A 592 17.70 -32.40 44.86
N HIS A 593 17.56 -33.65 44.40
CA HIS A 593 16.41 -34.25 43.75
C HIS A 593 15.16 -34.27 44.65
N PHE A 594 13.97 -34.17 44.06
CA PHE A 594 12.78 -34.83 44.59
C PHE A 594 11.95 -35.46 43.45
N GLN A 595 11.64 -36.75 43.63
CA GLN A 595 10.78 -37.59 42.78
C GLN A 595 9.27 -37.31 43.03
N PRO A 596 8.38 -37.74 42.12
CA PRO A 596 6.94 -37.57 42.25
C PRO A 596 6.24 -38.76 42.95
N SER A 597 5.19 -38.46 43.71
CA SER A 597 4.31 -39.43 44.38
C SER A 597 3.16 -39.91 43.48
N ARG A 598 2.97 -41.24 43.42
CA ARG A 598 1.77 -41.96 42.97
C ARG A 598 0.72 -42.07 44.09
N ALA A 599 -0.57 -42.05 43.74
CA ALA A 599 -1.67 -42.87 44.30
C ALA A 599 -3.01 -42.53 43.59
N SER A 600 -3.62 -43.44 42.82
CA SER A 600 -4.75 -44.35 43.20
C SER A 600 -6.13 -43.71 42.98
N VAL A 601 -6.84 -43.99 41.87
CA VAL A 601 -7.89 -45.04 41.69
C VAL A 601 -9.12 -44.87 42.60
N VAL A 602 -10.27 -44.50 42.01
CA VAL A 602 -11.61 -45.04 42.32
C VAL A 602 -12.49 -45.01 41.05
N ARG A 603 -13.05 -46.18 40.70
CA ARG A 603 -14.13 -46.43 39.71
C ARG A 603 -15.49 -46.02 40.29
N VAL A 604 -16.42 -45.57 39.43
CA VAL A 604 -17.85 -45.88 39.59
C VAL A 604 -18.41 -46.24 38.22
N GLU A 605 -18.98 -47.44 38.15
CA GLU A 605 -19.80 -47.99 37.06
C GLU A 605 -21.24 -47.46 37.14
N GLY A 606 -21.94 -47.44 36.00
CA GLY A 606 -23.37 -47.20 35.91
C GLY A 606 -23.89 -47.40 34.49
N THR A 607 -24.35 -48.62 34.22
CA THR A 607 -25.26 -49.08 33.14
C THR A 607 -26.61 -48.32 33.21
N GLU A 608 -27.54 -48.27 32.25
CA GLU A 608 -27.97 -49.15 31.14
C GLU A 608 -29.09 -48.42 30.31
N SER A 609 -29.28 -48.82 29.04
CA SER A 609 -30.52 -48.83 28.18
C SER A 609 -31.45 -47.58 28.14
N GLU A 610 -31.77 -46.98 26.99
CA GLU A 610 -32.55 -47.47 25.83
C GLU A 610 -32.30 -46.61 24.56
#